data_AF-A0A2B7Z7E0-F1
#
_entry.id   AF-A0A2B7Z7E0-F1
#
_cell.length_a   1.000
_cell.length_b   1.000
_cell.length_c   1.000
_cell.angle_alpha   90.00
_cell.angle_beta   90.00
_cell.angle_gamma   90.00
#
_symmetry.space_group_name_H-M   'P 1'
#
loop_
_entity.id
_entity.type
_entity.pdbx_description
1 polymer ?
#
loop_
_entity_poly.entity_id
_entity_poly.type
_entity_poly.pdbx_seq_one_letter_code
_entity_poly.pdbx_strand_id
1 'polypeptide(L)' 'MSLLGRKFPAPVAKPMLPFFAAGLIVLYGINGFANVLMSTPEFKNDPRNPNARPFKPEEKH' A
#
# COMPACT_ATOMS: atom_id res chain seq x y z
N MET A 1 15.00 8.82 -37.09
CA MET A 1 15.34 9.40 -35.77
C MET A 1 14.39 8.80 -34.73
N SER A 2 14.86 8.52 -33.50
CA SER A 2 13.99 8.00 -32.43
C SER A 2 12.85 8.97 -32.14
N LEU A 3 11.61 8.47 -32.01
CA LEU A 3 10.41 9.26 -31.68
C LEU A 3 10.53 9.98 -30.32
N LEU A 4 11.43 9.54 -29.44
CA LEU A 4 11.56 10.02 -28.05
C LEU A 4 12.74 10.99 -27.86
N GLY A 5 13.35 11.48 -28.94
CA GLY A 5 14.55 12.30 -28.85
C GLY A 5 15.78 11.52 -28.35
N ARG A 6 16.84 12.24 -27.97
CA ARG A 6 18.11 11.65 -27.52
C ARG A 6 18.08 11.45 -26.00
N LYS A 7 18.33 10.22 -25.54
CA LYS A 7 18.43 9.90 -24.11
C LYS A 7 19.84 10.19 -23.61
N PHE A 8 19.96 11.02 -22.58
CA PHE A 8 21.22 11.33 -21.91
C PHE A 8 21.35 10.53 -20.59
N PRO A 9 22.54 10.01 -20.25
CA PRO A 9 22.73 9.18 -19.06
C PRO A 9 22.93 10.05 -17.79
N ALA A 10 21.87 10.74 -17.36
CA ALA A 10 21.90 11.48 -16.10
C ALA A 10 21.89 10.52 -14.89
N PRO A 11 22.66 10.79 -13.82
CA PRO A 11 22.69 9.96 -12.63
C PRO A 11 21.44 10.19 -11.76
N VAL A 12 20.34 9.47 -12.05
CA VAL A 12 19.07 9.59 -11.30
C VAL A 12 19.06 8.68 -10.07
N ALA A 13 19.49 7.43 -10.21
CA ALA A 13 19.33 6.43 -9.15
C ALA A 13 20.00 6.84 -7.84
N LYS A 14 21.28 7.28 -7.91
CA LYS A 14 22.10 7.61 -6.73
C LYS A 14 21.52 8.73 -5.86
N PRO A 15 21.18 9.93 -6.38
CA PRO A 15 20.55 10.97 -5.56
C PRO A 15 19.12 10.62 -5.14
N MET A 16 18.42 9.76 -5.90
CA MET A 16 17.05 9.35 -5.57
C MET A 16 16.95 8.22 -4.53
N LEU A 17 18.06 7.53 -4.22
CA LEU A 17 18.10 6.42 -3.26
C LEU A 17 17.38 6.70 -1.92
N PRO A 18 17.62 7.82 -1.20
CA PRO A 18 16.93 8.07 0.07
C PRO A 18 15.41 8.18 -0.09
N PHE A 19 14.92 8.70 -1.22
CA PHE A 19 13.49 8.81 -1.49
C PHE A 19 12.87 7.45 -1.83
N PHE A 20 13.57 6.60 -2.59
CA PHE A 20 13.12 5.23 -2.82
C PHE A 20 13.08 4.42 -1.53
N ALA A 21 14.11 4.54 -0.69
CA ALA A 21 14.15 3.88 0.62
C ALA A 21 12.99 4.36 1.51
N ALA A 22 12.78 5.68 1.61
CA ALA A 22 11.66 6.25 2.36
C ALA A 22 10.30 5.76 1.83
N GLY A 23 10.12 5.73 0.51
CA GLY A 23 8.90 5.23 -0.12
C GLY A 23 8.60 3.78 0.22
N LEU A 24 9.62 2.92 0.22
CA LEU A 24 9.48 1.51 0.61
C LEU A 24 9.12 1.35 2.10
N ILE A 25 9.76 2.13 2.97
CA ILE A 25 9.47 2.12 4.42
C ILE A 25 8.02 2.55 4.68
N VAL A 26 7.58 3.65 4.06
CA VAL A 26 6.21 4.16 4.21
C VAL A 26 5.20 3.18 3.64
N LEU A 27 5.47 2.60 2.47
CA LEU A 27 4.61 1.59 1.86
C LEU A 27 4.40 0.40 2.81
N TYR A 28 5.47 -0.13 3.38
CA TYR A 28 5.40 -1.24 4.32
C TYR A 28 4.63 -0.86 5.60
N GLY A 29 4.93 0.31 6.17
CA GLY A 29 4.26 0.80 7.38
C GLY A 29 2.76 1.01 7.18
N ILE A 30 2.36 1.69 6.10
CA ILE A 30 0.94 1.96 5.80
C ILE A 30 0.21 0.67 5.46
N ASN A 31 0.83 -0.25 4.70
CA ASN A 31 0.20 -1.53 4.37
C ASN A 31 -0.13 -2.34 5.65
N GLY A 32 0.82 -2.43 6.59
CA GLY A 32 0.58 -3.08 7.87
C GLY A 32 -0.49 -2.38 8.71
N PHE A 33 -0.41 -1.05 8.81
CA PHE A 33 -1.36 -0.27 9.61
C PHE A 33 -2.78 -0.29 9.04
N ALA A 34 -2.93 -0.28 7.72
CA ALA A 34 -4.24 -0.39 7.06
C ALA A 34 -4.94 -1.70 7.43
N ASN A 35 -4.21 -2.83 7.52
CA ASN A 35 -4.78 -4.10 7.97
C ASN A 35 -5.32 -4.04 9.40
N VAL A 36 -4.62 -3.34 10.30
CA VAL A 36 -5.09 -3.12 11.68
C VAL A 36 -6.37 -2.28 11.69
N LEU A 37 -6.40 -1.15 10.97
CA LEU A 37 -7.58 -0.28 10.93
C LEU A 37 -8.80 -0.96 10.33
N MET A 38 -8.62 -1.76 9.28
CA MET A 38 -9.69 -2.56 8.67
C MET A 38 -10.26 -3.63 9.61
N SER A 39 -9.57 -4.00 10.68
CA SER A 39 -10.06 -4.95 11.68
C SER A 39 -10.83 -4.30 12.84
N THR A 40 -10.92 -2.97 12.87
CA THR A 40 -11.62 -2.25 13.95
C THR A 40 -13.13 -2.50 13.91
N PRO A 41 -13.85 -2.38 15.05
CA PRO A 41 -15.30 -2.64 15.10
C PRO A 41 -16.13 -1.82 14.12
N GLU A 42 -15.71 -0.59 13.83
CA GLU A 42 -16.36 0.33 12.89
C GLU A 42 -16.29 -0.19 11.45
N PHE A 43 -15.13 -0.72 11.04
CA PHE A 43 -14.85 -1.04 9.63
C PHE A 43 -14.79 -2.54 9.32
N LYS A 44 -14.80 -3.43 10.32
CA LYS A 44 -14.67 -4.89 10.12
C LYS A 44 -15.78 -5.51 9.27
N ASN A 45 -16.98 -4.92 9.29
CA ASN A 45 -18.16 -5.40 8.59
C ASN A 45 -18.55 -4.50 7.39
N ASP A 46 -17.72 -3.52 7.04
CA ASP A 46 -17.98 -2.69 5.86
C ASP A 46 -17.87 -3.57 4.59
N PRO A 47 -18.89 -3.62 3.70
CA PRO A 47 -18.83 -4.40 2.47
C PRO A 47 -17.71 -3.98 1.52
N ARG A 48 -17.12 -2.80 1.71
CA ARG A 48 -15.98 -2.28 0.94
C ARG A 48 -14.64 -2.76 1.50
N ASN A 49 -14.62 -3.29 2.73
CA ASN A 49 -13.42 -3.81 3.35
C ASN A 49 -13.06 -5.15 2.70
N PRO A 50 -11.88 -5.28 2.07
CA PRO A 50 -11.47 -6.54 1.44
C PRO A 50 -11.34 -7.70 2.44
N ASN A 51 -11.21 -7.41 3.74
CA ASN A 51 -11.15 -8.41 4.81
C ASN A 51 -12.53 -8.80 5.36
N ALA A 52 -13.62 -8.15 4.93
CA ALA A 52 -14.95 -8.49 5.37
C ALA A 52 -15.31 -9.91 4.91
N ARG A 53 -15.46 -10.82 5.87
CA ARG A 53 -15.97 -12.17 5.59
C ARG A 53 -17.48 -12.08 5.33
N PRO A 54 -18.06 -12.92 4.46
CA PRO A 54 -19.51 -13.04 4.37
C PRO A 54 -20.05 -13.36 5.78
N PHE A 55 -21.00 -12.55 6.24
CA PHE A 55 -21.57 -12.61 7.59
C PHE A 55 -21.93 -14.06 7.96
N LYS A 56 -21.13 -14.70 8.81
CA LYS A 56 -21.54 -15.85 9.61
C LYS A 56 -21.82 -15.27 10.99
N PRO A 57 -23.08 -15.28 11.47
CA PRO A 57 -23.38 -14.78 12.80
C PRO A 57 -22.50 -15.51 13.81
N GLU A 58 -21.74 -14.76 14.62
CA GLU A 58 -20.92 -15.34 15.69
C GLU A 58 -21.84 -16.14 16.62
N GLU A 59 -21.60 -17.45 16.71
CA GLU A 59 -22.26 -18.31 17.70
C GLU A 59 -21.87 -17.79 19.09
N LYS A 60 -22.83 -17.18 19.78
CA LYS A 60 -22.71 -16.86 21.21
C LYS A 60 -22.56 -18.18 21.96
N HIS A 61 -21.40 -18.39 22.57
CA HIS A 61 -21.14 -19.44 23.56
C HIS A 61 -21.16 -18.83 24.96
#